data_AF-A0A1Y1MV47-F1
#
_entry.id   AF-A0A1Y1MV47-F1
#
_cell.length_a   1.000
_cell.length_b   1.000
_cell.length_c   1.000
_cell.angle_alpha   90.00
_cell.angle_beta   90.00
_cell.angle_gamma   90.00
#
_symmetry.space_group_name_H-M   'P 1'
#
loop_
_entity.id
_entity.type
_entity.pdbx_description
1 polymer ?
#
loop_
_entity_poly.entity_id
_entity_poly.type
_entity_poly.pdbx_seq_one_letter_code
_entity_poly.pdbx_strand_id
1 'polypeptide(L)'
;LTPDTPHDTLHSNPTLEEIEESTEILSKPLRILRSARKRRGEQGAMQVFDIMSQVQEQLASAPNLDTFLKILVGIVKELTGFHRVMIYQFDASFNGKVVTELVDTSQTVDLYKGLHFPASDIPRQARELYKINKVRLLYDRDLDTARMVCRTKEDLDVPLDMTHAYLRAMSPI
;
A
#
# COMPACT_ATOMS: atom_id res chain seq x y z
N LEU A 1 14.27 1.36 -10.71
CA LEU A 1 14.46 1.87 -12.10
C LEU A 1 13.18 2.61 -12.43
N THR A 2 13.28 3.90 -12.71
CA THR A 2 12.14 4.71 -13.16
C THR A 2 11.99 4.47 -14.66
N PRO A 3 10.83 4.07 -15.18
CA PRO A 3 10.65 3.85 -16.61
C PRO A 3 10.78 5.17 -17.39
N ASP A 4 11.28 5.10 -18.62
CA ASP A 4 11.46 6.27 -19.50
C ASP A 4 10.13 6.87 -19.97
N THR A 5 9.07 6.05 -19.97
CA THR A 5 7.69 6.46 -20.29
C THR A 5 6.74 5.90 -19.24
N PRO A 6 5.68 6.63 -18.87
CA PRO A 6 4.66 6.11 -17.97
C PRO A 6 4.04 4.82 -18.52
N HIS A 7 3.82 3.84 -17.64
CA HIS A 7 3.09 2.63 -18.02
C HIS A 7 1.62 2.95 -18.34
N ASP A 8 1.13 2.35 -19.43
CA ASP A 8 -0.28 2.37 -19.84
C ASP A 8 -0.71 0.93 -20.09
N THR A 9 -1.44 0.34 -19.14
CA THR A 9 -1.92 -1.04 -19.23
C THR A 9 -3.43 -1.11 -19.45
N LEU A 10 -4.16 -0.06 -19.06
CA LEU A 10 -5.60 0.02 -19.26
C LEU A 10 -5.96 0.57 -20.64
N HIS A 11 -5.04 1.28 -21.31
CA HIS A 11 -5.30 2.00 -22.56
C HIS A 11 -6.54 2.91 -22.45
N SER A 12 -6.74 3.49 -21.26
CA SER A 12 -7.85 4.37 -20.98
C SER A 12 -7.51 5.81 -21.38
N ASN A 13 -8.54 6.61 -21.64
CA ASN A 13 -8.38 8.04 -21.92
C ASN A 13 -9.10 8.84 -20.81
N PRO A 14 -8.49 8.94 -19.61
CA PRO A 14 -9.14 9.56 -18.47
C PRO A 14 -9.38 11.05 -18.71
N THR A 15 -10.50 11.53 -18.19
CA THR A 15 -10.84 12.96 -18.18
C THR A 15 -9.91 13.74 -17.25
N LEU A 16 -9.83 15.06 -17.44
CA LEU A 16 -9.05 15.93 -16.56
C LEU A 16 -9.52 15.86 -15.10
N GLU A 17 -10.83 15.72 -14.90
CA GLU A 17 -11.44 15.57 -13.57
C GLU A 17 -10.99 14.26 -12.90
N GLU A 18 -10.96 13.14 -13.63
CA GLU A 18 -10.49 11.86 -13.08
C GLU A 18 -8.99 11.89 -12.73
N ILE A 19 -8.19 12.58 -13.56
CA ILE A 19 -6.76 12.78 -13.28
C ILE A 19 -6.58 13.63 -12.02
N GLU A 20 -7.25 14.78 -11.94
CA GLU A 20 -7.20 15.66 -10.77
C GLU A 20 -7.59 14.90 -9.50
N GLU A 21 -8.69 14.16 -9.56
CA GLU A 21 -9.22 13.39 -8.44
C GLU A 21 -8.29 12.25 -7.95
N SER A 22 -7.37 11.81 -8.81
CA SER A 22 -6.39 10.74 -8.55
C SER A 22 -4.97 11.26 -8.32
N THR A 23 -4.75 12.58 -8.42
CA THR A 23 -3.43 13.23 -8.26
C THR A 23 -3.43 14.33 -7.20
N GLU A 24 -4.61 14.81 -6.80
CA GLU A 24 -4.76 15.84 -5.77
C GLU A 24 -4.23 15.39 -4.41
N ILE A 25 -3.36 16.20 -3.81
CA ILE A 25 -2.79 15.96 -2.49
C ILE A 25 -3.44 16.91 -1.48
N LEU A 26 -4.33 16.37 -0.63
CA LEU A 26 -4.94 17.14 0.46
C LEU A 26 -4.14 17.08 1.77
N SER A 27 -3.18 16.16 1.89
CA SER A 27 -2.31 16.07 3.07
C SER A 27 -1.28 17.19 3.09
N LYS A 28 -1.00 17.73 4.28
CA LYS A 28 0.12 18.65 4.52
C LYS A 28 1.42 17.86 4.69
N PRO A 29 2.56 18.36 4.18
CA PRO A 29 3.85 17.71 4.34
C PRO A 29 4.22 17.43 5.80
N LEU A 30 4.77 16.25 6.07
CA LEU A 30 5.23 15.85 7.40
C LEU A 30 6.61 16.47 7.70
N ARG A 31 6.70 17.26 8.78
CA ARG A 31 7.83 18.19 9.05
C ARG A 31 9.20 17.53 9.35
N ILE A 32 9.36 16.21 9.23
CA ILE A 32 10.56 15.49 9.72
C ILE A 32 11.22 14.55 8.68
N LEU A 33 10.72 14.47 7.44
CA LEU A 33 11.33 13.58 6.45
C LEU A 33 12.70 14.04 5.89
N ARG A 34 13.19 15.23 6.27
CA ARG A 34 14.51 15.73 5.81
C ARG A 34 15.69 15.43 6.75
N SER A 35 15.46 15.03 8.00
CA SER A 35 16.53 14.87 9.01
C SER A 35 16.64 13.48 9.64
N ALA A 36 15.67 12.58 9.40
CA ALA A 36 15.61 11.25 10.02
C ALA A 36 16.65 10.24 9.49
N ARG A 37 17.20 10.41 8.28
CA ARG A 37 18.17 9.45 7.70
C ARG A 37 19.53 9.38 8.43
N LYS A 38 19.80 10.23 9.43
CA LYS A 38 21.16 10.42 9.96
C LYS A 38 21.35 10.18 11.48
N ARG A 39 20.32 9.86 12.28
CA ARG A 39 20.47 9.80 13.75
C ARG A 39 19.79 8.58 14.39
N ARG A 40 20.59 7.73 15.06
CA ARG A 40 20.13 6.56 15.86
C ARG A 40 19.96 6.96 17.33
N GLY A 41 18.96 6.41 18.02
CA GLY A 41 18.74 6.55 19.48
C GLY A 41 17.35 7.09 19.87
N GLU A 42 17.19 7.60 21.10
CA GLU A 42 15.95 8.20 21.66
C GLU A 42 15.33 9.29 20.76
N GLN A 43 16.16 9.97 19.97
CA GLN A 43 15.73 10.94 18.97
C GLN A 43 14.84 10.34 17.87
N GLY A 44 14.98 9.05 17.57
CA GLY A 44 14.13 8.35 16.60
C GLY A 44 12.72 8.07 17.13
N ALA A 45 12.58 7.71 18.41
CA ALA A 45 11.28 7.49 19.04
C ALA A 45 10.47 8.80 19.13
N MET A 46 11.13 9.90 19.49
CA MET A 46 10.51 11.23 19.53
C MET A 46 10.04 11.69 18.14
N GLN A 47 10.83 11.43 17.09
CA GLN A 47 10.43 11.71 15.71
C GLN A 47 9.21 10.89 15.27
N VAL A 48 9.15 9.60 15.63
CA VAL A 48 7.96 8.77 15.34
C VAL A 48 6.74 9.35 16.05
N PHE A 49 6.87 9.76 17.31
CA PHE A 49 5.76 10.38 18.05
C PHE A 49 5.29 11.68 17.39
N ASP A 50 6.22 12.56 17.00
CA ASP A 50 5.90 13.82 16.31
C ASP A 50 5.21 13.58 14.96
N ILE A 51 5.64 12.56 14.21
CA ILE A 51 4.97 12.15 12.95
C ILE A 51 3.57 11.65 13.25
N MET A 52 3.40 10.77 14.24
CA MET A 52 2.08 10.24 14.62
C MET A 52 1.13 11.36 15.04
N SER A 53 1.61 12.34 15.81
CA SER A 53 0.83 13.52 16.21
C SER A 53 0.37 14.34 15.00
N GLN A 54 1.28 14.64 14.06
CA GLN A 54 0.94 15.35 12.82
C GLN A 54 -0.06 14.58 11.96
N VAL A 55 0.11 13.26 11.83
CA VAL A 55 -0.82 12.40 11.09
C VAL A 55 -2.20 12.43 11.76
N GLN A 56 -2.26 12.28 13.08
CA GLN A 56 -3.51 12.32 13.82
C GLN A 56 -4.23 13.67 13.70
N GLU A 57 -3.51 14.78 13.81
CA GLU A 57 -4.07 16.13 13.65
C GLU A 57 -4.70 16.31 12.26
N GLN A 58 -3.97 15.93 11.20
CA GLN A 58 -4.48 16.05 9.83
C GLN A 58 -5.72 15.19 9.59
N LEU A 59 -5.69 13.92 10.01
CA LEU A 59 -6.83 13.01 9.87
C LEU A 59 -8.04 13.50 10.67
N ALA A 60 -7.83 14.03 11.88
CA ALA A 60 -8.91 14.56 12.73
C ALA A 60 -9.55 15.84 12.17
N SER A 61 -8.82 16.60 11.34
CA SER A 61 -9.34 17.82 10.71
C SER A 61 -10.26 17.58 9.51
N ALA A 62 -10.38 16.33 9.04
CA ALA A 62 -11.20 16.00 7.88
C ALA A 62 -12.70 16.16 8.18
N PRO A 63 -13.45 16.98 7.41
CA PRO A 63 -14.87 17.23 7.68
C PRO A 63 -15.79 16.08 7.26
N ASN A 64 -15.31 15.16 6.40
CA ASN A 64 -16.07 14.04 5.90
C ASN A 64 -15.13 12.89 5.46
N LEU A 65 -15.72 11.75 5.11
CA LEU A 65 -14.97 10.54 4.75
C LEU A 65 -14.11 10.74 3.49
N ASP A 66 -14.60 11.41 2.46
CA ASP A 66 -13.84 11.60 1.22
C ASP A 66 -12.55 12.38 1.47
N THR A 67 -12.65 13.52 2.16
CA THR A 67 -11.48 14.31 2.57
C THR A 67 -10.54 13.51 3.46
N PHE A 68 -11.08 12.70 4.39
CA PHE A 68 -10.29 11.83 5.26
C PHE A 68 -9.45 10.84 4.45
N LEU A 69 -10.08 10.16 3.48
CA LEU A 69 -9.42 9.17 2.63
C LEU A 69 -8.35 9.81 1.73
N LYS A 70 -8.63 11.00 1.16
CA LYS A 70 -7.65 11.78 0.37
C LYS A 70 -6.43 12.20 1.20
N ILE A 71 -6.64 12.67 2.44
CA ILE A 71 -5.53 12.99 3.36
C ILE A 71 -4.73 11.72 3.68
N LEU A 72 -5.40 10.60 3.96
CA LEU A 72 -4.75 9.34 4.32
C LEU A 72 -3.84 8.81 3.20
N VAL A 73 -4.30 8.77 1.94
CA VAL A 73 -3.46 8.31 0.82
C VAL A 73 -2.25 9.22 0.60
N GLY A 74 -2.42 10.54 0.78
CA GLY A 74 -1.32 11.52 0.71
C GLY A 74 -0.24 11.26 1.76
N ILE A 75 -0.64 11.09 3.02
CA ILE A 75 0.27 10.77 4.13
C ILE A 75 1.02 9.46 3.86
N VAL A 76 0.31 8.39 3.44
CA VAL A 76 0.94 7.10 3.17
C VAL A 76 1.91 7.19 1.99
N LYS A 77 1.56 7.93 0.93
CA LYS A 77 2.45 8.15 -0.22
C LYS A 77 3.73 8.88 0.20
N GLU A 78 3.62 9.93 1.01
CA GLU A 78 4.78 10.67 1.51
C GLU A 78 5.69 9.80 2.38
N LEU A 79 5.12 8.98 3.28
CA LEU A 79 5.87 8.10 4.17
C LEU A 79 6.57 6.93 3.45
N THR A 80 5.92 6.37 2.43
CA THR A 80 6.40 5.14 1.75
C THR A 80 7.18 5.43 0.48
N GLY A 81 6.91 6.54 -0.19
CA GLY A 81 7.45 6.86 -1.51
C GLY A 81 6.90 6.00 -2.64
N PHE A 82 5.82 5.23 -2.41
CA PHE A 82 5.22 4.44 -3.49
C PHE A 82 4.65 5.33 -4.61
N HIS A 83 4.73 4.86 -5.85
CA HIS A 83 4.23 5.59 -7.00
C HIS A 83 2.70 5.67 -7.00
N ARG A 84 2.00 4.64 -6.52
CA ARG A 84 0.55 4.62 -6.31
C ARG A 84 0.21 4.19 -4.89
N VAL A 85 -0.74 4.88 -4.27
CA VAL A 85 -1.40 4.46 -3.02
C VAL A 85 -2.89 4.48 -3.26
N MET A 86 -3.61 3.45 -2.83
CA MET A 86 -5.04 3.35 -3.03
C MET A 86 -5.74 2.76 -1.81
N ILE A 87 -7.01 3.13 -1.64
CA ILE A 87 -7.90 2.57 -0.64
C ILE A 87 -8.92 1.70 -1.34
N TYR A 88 -8.91 0.42 -0.95
CA TYR A 88 -9.77 -0.62 -1.49
C TYR A 88 -10.86 -0.96 -0.47
N GLN A 89 -12.13 -0.77 -0.85
CA GLN A 89 -13.29 -1.06 0.00
C GLN A 89 -13.94 -2.37 -0.44
N PHE A 90 -14.19 -3.27 0.51
CA PHE A 90 -14.97 -4.49 0.28
C PHE A 90 -16.47 -4.25 0.48
N ASP A 91 -17.30 -4.87 -0.36
CA ASP A 91 -18.74 -4.99 -0.17
C ASP A 91 -19.12 -6.23 0.66
N ALA A 92 -20.42 -6.48 0.85
CA ALA A 92 -20.93 -7.63 1.60
C ALA A 92 -20.60 -9.00 0.96
N SER A 93 -20.31 -9.03 -0.35
CA SER A 93 -19.93 -10.21 -1.11
C SER A 93 -18.41 -10.34 -1.26
N PHE A 94 -17.63 -9.46 -0.64
CA PHE A 94 -16.18 -9.33 -0.78
C PHE A 94 -15.69 -8.94 -2.18
N ASN A 95 -16.55 -8.45 -3.06
CA ASN A 95 -16.07 -7.66 -4.19
C ASN A 95 -15.49 -6.38 -3.62
N GLY A 96 -14.61 -5.72 -4.36
CA GLY A 96 -14.19 -4.42 -3.90
C GLY A 96 -13.95 -3.41 -4.98
N LYS A 97 -13.80 -2.19 -4.49
CA LYS A 97 -13.76 -0.98 -5.27
C LYS A 97 -12.63 -0.11 -4.76
N VAL A 98 -11.88 0.48 -5.68
CA VAL A 98 -10.94 1.54 -5.32
C VAL A 98 -11.73 2.82 -5.11
N VAL A 99 -11.87 3.23 -3.85
CA VAL A 99 -12.67 4.41 -3.47
C VAL A 99 -11.88 5.70 -3.51
N THR A 100 -10.56 5.61 -3.32
CA THR A 100 -9.64 6.73 -3.34
C THR A 100 -8.29 6.23 -3.82
N GLU A 101 -7.59 7.03 -4.61
CA GLU A 101 -6.22 6.75 -4.99
C GLU A 101 -5.39 8.03 -5.06
N LEU A 102 -4.08 7.86 -5.04
CA LEU A 102 -3.12 8.89 -5.31
C LEU A 102 -1.97 8.29 -6.14
N VAL A 103 -1.82 8.75 -7.37
CA VAL A 103 -0.88 8.19 -8.35
C VAL A 103 0.12 9.23 -8.85
N ASP A 104 1.34 8.79 -9.12
CA ASP A 104 2.35 9.56 -9.83
C ASP A 104 2.23 9.32 -11.33
N THR A 105 1.71 10.32 -12.05
CA THR A 105 1.45 10.24 -13.49
C THR A 105 2.73 10.20 -14.33
N SER A 106 3.89 10.51 -13.74
CA SER A 106 5.19 10.28 -14.41
C SER A 106 5.55 8.80 -14.51
N GLN A 107 4.92 7.94 -13.69
CA GLN A 107 5.21 6.51 -13.62
C GLN A 107 4.17 5.65 -14.34
N THR A 108 2.91 6.10 -14.33
CA THR A 108 1.78 5.35 -14.90
C THR A 108 0.63 6.30 -15.23
N VAL A 109 -0.06 6.07 -16.35
CA VAL A 109 -1.29 6.81 -16.69
C VAL A 109 -2.56 6.08 -16.26
N ASP A 110 -2.46 4.80 -15.92
CA ASP A 110 -3.60 4.03 -15.41
C ASP A 110 -4.19 4.66 -14.14
N LEU A 111 -5.51 4.85 -14.14
CA LEU A 111 -6.29 5.27 -12.99
C LEU A 111 -7.18 4.12 -12.53
N TYR A 112 -7.10 3.75 -11.25
CA TYR A 112 -7.88 2.65 -10.69
C TYR A 112 -9.08 3.14 -9.89
N LYS A 113 -9.17 4.43 -9.57
CA LYS A 113 -10.32 4.98 -8.84
C LYS A 113 -11.63 4.65 -9.56
N GLY A 114 -12.56 4.06 -8.82
CA GLY A 114 -13.86 3.64 -9.35
C GLY A 114 -13.91 2.24 -9.95
N LEU A 115 -12.76 1.61 -10.25
CA LEU A 115 -12.73 0.23 -10.74
C LEU A 115 -13.24 -0.76 -9.69
N HIS A 116 -13.90 -1.81 -10.16
CA HIS A 116 -14.44 -2.90 -9.35
C HIS A 116 -13.71 -4.20 -9.66
N PHE A 117 -13.44 -4.96 -8.61
CA PHE A 117 -12.71 -6.22 -8.66
C PHE A 117 -13.53 -7.31 -7.96
N PRO A 118 -13.62 -8.52 -8.54
CA PRO A 118 -14.41 -9.60 -7.97
C PRO A 118 -13.77 -10.16 -6.71
N ALA A 119 -14.58 -10.82 -5.88
CA ALA A 119 -14.11 -11.47 -4.65
C ALA A 119 -13.02 -12.56 -4.86
N SER A 120 -12.83 -13.03 -6.10
CA SER A 120 -11.80 -14.00 -6.49
C SER A 120 -10.39 -13.41 -6.46
N ASP A 121 -10.23 -12.10 -6.68
CA ASP A 121 -8.91 -11.45 -6.79
C ASP A 121 -8.15 -11.45 -5.46
N ILE A 122 -8.89 -11.45 -4.34
CA ILE A 122 -8.32 -11.63 -3.00
C ILE A 122 -9.02 -12.83 -2.35
N PRO A 123 -8.52 -14.06 -2.52
CA PRO A 123 -9.16 -15.28 -2.02
C PRO A 123 -9.39 -15.26 -0.50
N ARG A 124 -10.38 -16.02 -0.02
CA ARG A 124 -10.76 -16.07 1.41
C ARG A 124 -9.57 -16.27 2.35
N GLN A 125 -8.67 -17.20 2.02
CA GLN A 125 -7.47 -17.47 2.84
C GLN A 125 -6.54 -16.25 2.96
N ALA A 126 -6.36 -15.47 1.89
CA ALA A 126 -5.57 -14.24 1.91
C ALA A 126 -6.26 -13.17 2.76
N ARG A 127 -7.60 -13.05 2.67
CA ARG A 127 -8.39 -12.13 3.50
C ARG A 127 -8.25 -12.44 4.99
N GLU A 128 -8.31 -13.72 5.39
CA GLU A 128 -8.08 -14.10 6.79
C GLU A 128 -6.65 -13.78 7.23
N LEU A 129 -5.65 -14.02 6.38
CA LEU A 129 -4.27 -13.66 6.68
C LEU A 129 -4.05 -12.14 6.83
N TYR A 130 -4.75 -11.29 6.09
CA TYR A 130 -4.69 -9.83 6.25
C TYR A 130 -5.37 -9.34 7.53
N LYS A 131 -6.31 -10.11 8.09
CA LYS A 131 -6.86 -9.80 9.43
C LYS A 131 -5.81 -10.04 10.52
N ILE A 132 -4.96 -11.04 10.35
CA ILE A 132 -3.89 -11.38 11.29
C ILE A 132 -2.68 -10.45 11.09
N ASN A 133 -2.17 -10.35 9.86
CA ASN A 133 -1.01 -9.55 9.50
C ASN A 133 -1.44 -8.26 8.81
N LYS A 134 -1.37 -7.16 9.54
CA LYS A 134 -1.82 -5.83 9.09
C LYS A 134 -0.93 -5.20 8.02
N VAL A 135 0.31 -5.66 7.91
CA VAL A 135 1.28 -5.17 6.92
C VAL A 135 1.84 -6.34 6.13
N ARG A 136 1.80 -6.22 4.81
CA ARG A 136 2.38 -7.18 3.88
C ARG A 136 3.22 -6.42 2.86
N LEU A 137 4.48 -6.81 2.72
CA LEU A 137 5.43 -6.20 1.79
C LEU A 137 5.88 -7.21 0.74
N LEU A 138 5.90 -6.78 -0.52
CA LEU A 138 6.59 -7.44 -1.61
C LEU A 138 7.64 -6.46 -2.13
N TYR A 139 8.92 -6.82 -2.00
CA TYR A 139 10.02 -5.93 -2.39
C TYR A 139 10.24 -5.94 -3.90
N ASP A 140 10.32 -7.13 -4.47
CA ASP A 140 10.53 -7.36 -5.89
C ASP A 140 9.58 -8.48 -6.32
N ARG A 141 8.80 -8.21 -7.38
CA ARG A 141 7.84 -9.17 -7.95
C ARG A 141 8.57 -10.22 -8.78
N ASP A 142 9.67 -9.85 -9.43
CA ASP A 142 10.36 -10.67 -10.43
C ASP A 142 11.51 -11.47 -9.81
N LEU A 143 11.80 -11.25 -8.53
CA LEU A 143 12.83 -11.99 -7.79
C LEU A 143 12.38 -13.41 -7.43
N ASP A 144 13.27 -14.37 -7.70
CA ASP A 144 13.06 -15.77 -7.32
C ASP A 144 12.91 -15.95 -5.80
N THR A 145 11.93 -16.78 -5.41
CA THR A 145 11.65 -17.05 -4.00
C THR A 145 12.73 -17.94 -3.38
N ALA A 146 13.20 -17.57 -2.19
CA ALA A 146 14.11 -18.41 -1.41
C ALA A 146 13.40 -19.69 -0.91
N ARG A 147 14.02 -20.85 -1.14
CA ARG A 147 13.50 -22.16 -0.69
C ARG A 147 13.87 -22.40 0.78
N MET A 148 12.91 -22.90 1.55
CA MET A 148 13.18 -23.42 2.90
C MET A 148 13.96 -24.73 2.80
N VAL A 149 14.95 -24.91 3.67
CA VAL A 149 15.75 -26.13 3.75
C VAL A 149 15.37 -26.88 5.03
N CYS A 150 14.91 -28.12 4.86
CA CYS A 150 14.63 -29.03 5.97
C CYS A 150 15.88 -29.84 6.32
N ARG A 151 15.97 -30.33 7.56
CA ARG A 151 17.08 -31.19 7.98
C ARG A 151 16.89 -32.61 7.44
N THR A 152 15.66 -33.09 7.48
CA THR A 152 15.26 -34.44 7.07
C THR A 152 14.06 -34.40 6.13
N LYS A 153 13.68 -35.53 5.53
CA LYS A 153 12.51 -35.60 4.63
C LYS A 153 11.21 -35.63 5.44
N GLU A 154 11.24 -36.21 6.63
CA GLU A 154 10.13 -36.33 7.57
C GLU A 154 9.65 -34.95 8.03
N ASP A 155 10.55 -33.96 8.09
CA ASP A 155 10.21 -32.56 8.37
C ASP A 155 9.30 -31.93 7.29
N LEU A 156 9.13 -32.56 6.12
CA LEU A 156 8.19 -32.10 5.08
C LEU A 156 6.74 -32.50 5.36
N ASP A 157 6.52 -33.51 6.21
CA ASP A 157 5.17 -34.02 6.49
C ASP A 157 4.33 -33.00 7.25
N VAL A 158 4.99 -32.14 8.03
CA VAL A 158 4.36 -31.02 8.75
C VAL A 158 5.02 -29.72 8.30
N PRO A 159 4.45 -29.01 7.30
CA PRO A 159 5.05 -27.78 6.81
C PRO A 159 5.08 -26.71 7.91
N LEU A 160 6.14 -25.90 7.90
CA LEU A 160 6.25 -24.76 8.79
C LEU A 160 5.07 -23.80 8.59
N ASP A 161 4.35 -23.50 9.67
CA ASP A 161 3.33 -22.47 9.64
C ASP A 161 3.97 -21.09 9.49
N MET A 162 3.79 -20.50 8.31
CA MET A 162 4.31 -19.18 7.95
C MET A 162 3.26 -18.07 8.13
N THR A 163 2.18 -18.31 8.88
CA THR A 163 1.10 -17.34 9.09
C THR A 163 1.63 -15.99 9.57
N HIS A 164 2.61 -15.96 10.48
CA HIS A 164 3.19 -14.74 11.02
C HIS A 164 4.54 -14.32 10.38
N ALA A 165 4.96 -15.02 9.32
CA ALA A 165 6.23 -14.73 8.66
C ALA A 165 6.12 -13.53 7.71
N TYR A 166 6.86 -12.45 8.00
CA TYR A 166 6.89 -11.24 7.17
C TYR A 166 7.49 -11.47 5.77
N LEU A 167 8.46 -12.39 5.66
CA LEU A 167 9.16 -12.73 4.41
C LEU A 167 8.52 -13.89 3.66
N ARG A 168 7.30 -14.30 4.02
CA ARG A 168 6.58 -15.36 3.30
C ARG A 168 6.49 -15.02 1.81
N ALA A 169 6.61 -16.01 0.94
CA ALA A 169 6.46 -15.83 -0.51
C ALA A 169 5.02 -15.46 -0.90
N MET A 170 4.85 -14.82 -2.07
CA MET A 170 3.54 -14.56 -2.68
C MET A 170 3.06 -15.76 -3.51
N SER A 171 1.75 -15.84 -3.74
CA SER A 171 1.16 -16.74 -4.75
C SER A 171 1.67 -16.34 -6.15
N PRO A 172 1.96 -17.30 -7.04
CA PRO A 172 2.29 -17.02 -8.45
C PRO A 172 1.04 -16.76 -9.33
N ILE A 173 -0.15 -16.77 -8.73
CA ILE A 173 -1.47 -16.63 -9.36
C ILE A 173 -2.16 -15.42 -8.76
#